data_AF-A0A661TCF1-F1
#
_entry.id   AF-A0A661TCF1-F1
#
_cell.length_a   1.000
_cell.length_b   1.000
_cell.length_c   1.000
_cell.angle_alpha   90.00
_cell.angle_beta   90.00
_cell.angle_gamma   90.00
#
_symmetry.space_group_name_H-M   'P 1'
#
loop_
_entity.id
_entity.type
_entity.pdbx_description
1 polymer ?
#
loop_
_entity_poly.entity_id
_entity_poly.type
_entity_poly.pdbx_seq_one_letter_code
_entity_poly.pdbx_strand_id
1 'polypeptide(L)'
;MIGITATVPCEILFAAGHRPLDLNNLFITSPDPGRLVSQAEAAGFSHNTCAWIKGIYSAVLHHGIRKVMAVTGGDCSNTIALAELLMREGIDVIPFEYPLNRERQALWIRMDRLRERLATTWDDIEKAKNKLDRIRNKLKILDRLTWRENRVS
;
A
#
# COMPACT_ATOMS: atom_id res chain seq x y z
N MET A 1 -6.61 3.24 10.52
CA MET A 1 -5.93 2.22 9.68
C MET A 1 -6.16 2.60 8.22
N ILE A 2 -5.16 2.39 7.36
CA ILE A 2 -5.25 2.67 5.92
C ILE A 2 -4.70 1.44 5.18
N GLY A 3 -5.49 0.82 4.31
CA GLY A 3 -4.99 -0.22 3.40
C GLY A 3 -4.08 0.40 2.34
N ILE A 4 -2.92 -0.18 2.05
CA ILE A 4 -2.01 0.28 0.99
C ILE A 4 -1.93 -0.79 -0.11
N THR A 5 -2.06 -0.38 -1.37
CA THR A 5 -2.01 -1.31 -2.51
C THR A 5 -0.58 -1.61 -2.95
N ALA A 6 0.38 -0.76 -2.61
CA ALA A 6 1.80 -0.96 -2.86
C ALA A 6 2.62 -0.22 -1.79
N THR A 7 3.95 -0.25 -1.90
CA THR A 7 4.81 0.56 -1.05
C THR A 7 4.53 2.05 -1.25
N VAL A 8 4.39 2.78 -0.14
CA VAL A 8 4.14 4.23 -0.10
C VAL A 8 5.12 4.87 0.88
N PRO A 9 5.24 6.22 0.92
CA PRO A 9 5.95 6.94 1.98
C PRO A 9 5.28 6.73 3.36
N CYS A 10 5.46 5.55 3.94
CA CYS A 10 4.72 5.10 5.12
C CYS A 10 5.01 5.93 6.37
N GLU A 11 6.14 6.64 6.42
CA GLU A 11 6.46 7.69 7.39
C GLU A 11 5.33 8.70 7.53
N ILE A 12 4.76 9.15 6.41
CA ILE A 12 3.70 10.16 6.39
C ILE A 12 2.43 9.59 7.04
N LEU A 13 2.10 8.33 6.76
CA LEU A 13 0.95 7.66 7.36
C LEU A 13 1.15 7.48 8.88
N PHE A 14 2.33 7.03 9.30
CA PHE A 14 2.64 6.86 10.72
C PHE A 14 2.65 8.19 11.48
N ALA A 15 3.20 9.25 10.88
CA ALA A 15 3.21 10.60 11.47
C ALA A 15 1.79 11.15 11.67
N ALA A 16 0.89 10.88 10.72
CA ALA A 16 -0.54 11.19 10.83
C ALA A 16 -1.32 10.28 11.81
N GLY A 17 -0.65 9.43 12.58
CA GLY A 17 -1.28 8.50 13.51
C GLY A 17 -2.01 7.33 12.85
N HIS A 18 -1.86 7.15 11.53
CA HIS A 18 -2.41 6.01 10.82
C HIS A 18 -1.50 4.78 10.91
N ARG A 19 -2.11 3.61 10.73
CA ARG A 19 -1.42 2.33 10.63
C ARG A 19 -1.62 1.79 9.21
N PRO A 20 -0.56 1.74 8.38
CA PRO A 20 -0.64 1.13 7.06
C PRO A 20 -0.85 -0.38 7.19
N LEU A 21 -1.76 -0.92 6.39
CA LEU A 21 -2.02 -2.36 6.25
C LEU A 21 -1.73 -2.74 4.80
N ASP A 22 -0.74 -3.60 4.58
CA ASP A 22 -0.42 -4.09 3.24
C ASP A 22 -1.53 -5.01 2.73
N LEU A 23 -2.24 -4.56 1.70
CA LEU A 23 -3.38 -5.29 1.14
C LEU A 23 -2.94 -6.51 0.32
N ASN A 24 -1.74 -6.52 -0.24
CA ASN A 24 -1.19 -7.70 -0.91
C ASN A 24 -0.98 -8.80 0.11
N ASN A 25 -0.33 -8.47 1.23
CA ASN A 25 -0.12 -9.43 2.31
C ASN A 25 -1.44 -9.90 2.91
N LEU A 26 -2.39 -9.00 3.17
CA LEU A 26 -3.72 -9.37 3.66
C LEU A 26 -4.43 -10.36 2.73
N PHE A 27 -4.31 -10.15 1.42
CA PHE A 27 -4.90 -11.04 0.43
C PHE A 27 -4.18 -12.40 0.38
N ILE A 28 -2.88 -12.43 0.10
CA ILE A 28 -2.17 -13.69 -0.19
C ILE A 28 -2.05 -14.60 1.03
N THR A 29 -2.06 -14.02 2.24
CA THR A 29 -2.02 -14.77 3.50
C THR A 29 -3.41 -15.13 4.04
N SER A 30 -4.48 -14.80 3.31
CA SER A 30 -5.83 -15.28 3.62
C SER A 30 -5.85 -16.80 3.70
N PRO A 31 -6.68 -17.42 4.58
CA PRO A 31 -6.83 -18.87 4.64
C PRO A 31 -7.25 -19.49 3.30
N ASP A 32 -7.95 -18.72 2.46
CA ASP A 32 -8.36 -19.14 1.12
C ASP A 32 -8.31 -17.93 0.15
N PRO A 33 -7.14 -17.67 -0.47
CA PRO A 33 -6.98 -16.58 -1.43
C PRO A 33 -7.72 -16.89 -2.75
N GLY A 34 -7.89 -18.16 -3.10
CA GLY A 34 -8.64 -18.58 -4.29
C GLY A 34 -10.09 -18.13 -4.22
N ARG A 35 -10.74 -18.32 -3.07
CA ARG A 35 -12.11 -17.85 -2.83
C ARG A 35 -12.24 -16.33 -2.96
N LEU A 36 -11.27 -15.56 -2.48
CA LEU A 36 -11.29 -14.09 -2.63
C LEU A 36 -11.21 -13.68 -4.11
N VAL A 37 -10.42 -14.39 -4.92
CA VAL A 37 -10.39 -14.16 -6.38
C VAL A 37 -11.74 -14.49 -7.01
N SER A 38 -12.31 -15.67 -6.72
CA SER A 38 -13.61 -16.09 -7.27
C SER A 38 -14.77 -15.17 -6.85
N GLN A 39 -14.71 -14.59 -5.65
CA GLN A 39 -15.68 -13.59 -5.20
C GLN A 39 -15.65 -12.31 -6.05
N ALA A 40 -14.46 -11.83 -6.40
CA ALA A 40 -14.35 -10.68 -7.30
C ALA A 40 -14.87 -11.01 -8.71
N GLU A 41 -14.59 -12.22 -9.21
CA GLU A 41 -15.12 -12.67 -10.50
C GLU A 41 -16.65 -12.72 -10.49
N ALA A 42 -17.25 -13.26 -9.42
CA ALA A 42 -18.69 -13.25 -9.22
C ALA A 42 -19.28 -11.82 -9.09
N ALA A 43 -18.48 -10.85 -8.62
CA ALA A 43 -18.81 -9.43 -8.59
C ALA A 43 -18.61 -8.71 -9.94
N GLY A 44 -18.21 -9.43 -10.99
CA GLY A 44 -18.12 -8.92 -12.37
C GLY A 44 -16.71 -8.64 -12.88
N PHE A 45 -15.66 -8.98 -12.12
CA PHE A 45 -14.29 -8.91 -12.65
C PHE A 45 -14.07 -9.98 -13.73
N SER A 46 -13.51 -9.58 -14.87
CA SER A 46 -13.12 -10.54 -15.90
C SER A 46 -12.03 -11.49 -15.39
N HIS A 47 -12.09 -12.76 -15.80
CA HIS A 47 -11.11 -13.79 -15.43
C HIS A 47 -9.67 -13.39 -15.78
N ASN A 48 -9.46 -12.65 -16.87
CA ASN A 48 -8.13 -12.17 -17.30
C ASN A 48 -7.59 -10.99 -16.46
N THR A 49 -8.36 -10.44 -15.53
CA THR A 49 -7.89 -9.39 -14.63
C THR A 49 -6.83 -9.95 -13.67
N CYS A 50 -5.85 -9.12 -13.30
CA CYS A 50 -4.81 -9.49 -12.34
C CYS A 50 -5.40 -10.08 -11.05
N ALA A 51 -4.91 -11.25 -10.63
CA ALA A 51 -5.39 -11.93 -9.43
C ALA A 51 -5.19 -11.10 -8.16
N TRP A 52 -4.11 -10.31 -8.07
CA TRP A 52 -3.89 -9.38 -6.94
C TRP A 52 -4.99 -8.34 -6.84
N ILE A 53 -5.43 -7.76 -7.95
CA ILE A 53 -6.49 -6.74 -7.98
C ILE A 53 -7.83 -7.34 -7.53
N LYS A 54 -8.18 -8.51 -8.09
CA LYS A 54 -9.36 -9.28 -7.70
C LYS A 54 -9.33 -9.62 -6.21
N GLY A 55 -8.21 -10.17 -5.75
CA GLY A 55 -7.98 -10.56 -4.37
C GLY A 55 -8.05 -9.40 -3.39
N ILE A 56 -7.40 -8.28 -3.70
CA ILE A 56 -7.42 -7.08 -2.87
C ILE A 56 -8.83 -6.50 -2.77
N TYR A 57 -9.58 -6.42 -3.87
CA TYR A 57 -10.98 -5.96 -3.85
C TYR A 57 -11.81 -6.76 -2.83
N SER A 58 -11.81 -8.09 -2.96
CA SER A 58 -12.55 -8.96 -2.05
C SER A 58 -12.03 -8.90 -0.62
N ALA A 59 -10.70 -8.83 -0.41
CA ALA A 59 -10.10 -8.72 0.92
C ALA A 59 -10.52 -7.42 1.62
N VAL A 60 -10.52 -6.30 0.91
CA VAL A 60 -10.93 -5.00 1.44
C VAL A 60 -12.39 -5.03 1.91
N LEU A 61 -13.29 -5.60 1.12
CA LEU A 61 -14.70 -5.73 1.48
C LEU A 61 -14.90 -6.71 2.65
N HIS A 62 -14.29 -7.88 2.57
CA HIS A 62 -14.39 -8.93 3.60
C HIS A 62 -13.92 -8.46 4.97
N HIS A 63 -12.85 -7.66 5.02
CA HIS A 63 -12.28 -7.13 6.27
C HIS A 63 -12.84 -5.76 6.68
N GLY A 64 -13.83 -5.22 5.95
CA GLY A 64 -14.48 -3.94 6.28
C GLY A 64 -13.51 -2.75 6.26
N ILE A 65 -12.51 -2.77 5.38
CA ILE A 65 -11.52 -1.70 5.28
C ILE A 65 -12.16 -0.47 4.64
N ARG A 66 -12.28 0.61 5.41
CA ARG A 66 -13.01 1.83 4.98
C ARG A 66 -12.15 2.90 4.32
N LYS A 67 -10.82 2.75 4.35
CA LYS A 67 -9.88 3.73 3.79
C LYS A 67 -8.70 3.02 3.14
N VAL A 68 -8.44 3.33 1.87
CA VAL A 68 -7.38 2.72 1.06
C VAL A 68 -6.53 3.79 0.39
N MET A 69 -5.22 3.66 0.46
CA MET A 69 -4.28 4.42 -0.36
C MET A 69 -3.93 3.60 -1.60
N ALA A 70 -4.41 4.06 -2.74
CA ALA A 70 -4.22 3.40 -4.03
C ALA A 70 -3.02 4.03 -4.74
N VAL A 71 -1.98 3.24 -4.99
CA VAL A 71 -0.82 3.66 -5.77
C VAL A 71 -1.14 3.55 -7.25
N THR A 72 -1.48 4.67 -7.88
CA THR A 72 -2.01 4.71 -9.26
C THR A 72 -0.94 4.90 -10.33
N GLY A 73 0.32 5.12 -9.95
CA GLY A 73 1.45 5.26 -10.88
C GLY A 73 2.76 4.78 -10.26
N GLY A 74 3.58 4.11 -11.07
CA GLY A 74 4.84 3.49 -10.65
C GLY A 74 4.75 2.02 -10.21
N ASP A 75 3.55 1.43 -10.24
CA ASP A 75 3.30 0.02 -9.94
C ASP A 75 2.38 -0.60 -11.02
N CYS A 76 1.17 -1.10 -10.69
CA CYS A 76 0.24 -1.69 -11.66
C CYS A 76 -0.80 -0.69 -12.21
N SER A 77 -1.03 -0.69 -13.53
CA SER A 77 -2.06 0.14 -14.18
C SER A 77 -3.49 -0.20 -13.73
N ASN A 78 -3.75 -1.46 -13.34
CA ASN A 78 -5.06 -1.90 -12.89
C ASN A 78 -5.47 -1.32 -11.51
N THR A 79 -4.54 -0.70 -10.79
CA THR A 79 -4.84 -0.06 -9.49
C THR A 79 -5.81 1.11 -9.64
N ILE A 80 -5.85 1.78 -10.80
CA ILE A 80 -6.84 2.83 -11.09
C ILE A 80 -8.25 2.24 -11.11
N ALA A 81 -8.45 1.14 -11.85
CA ALA A 81 -9.75 0.46 -11.91
C ALA A 81 -10.16 -0.08 -10.53
N LEU A 82 -9.22 -0.61 -9.75
CA LEU A 82 -9.48 -1.02 -8.37
C LEU A 82 -9.97 0.15 -7.51
N ALA A 83 -9.28 1.30 -7.58
CA ALA A 83 -9.65 2.50 -6.83
C ALA A 83 -11.09 2.94 -7.14
N GLU A 84 -11.47 3.00 -8.42
CA GLU A 84 -12.82 3.38 -8.83
C GLU A 84 -13.88 2.42 -8.28
N LEU A 85 -13.63 1.12 -8.34
CA LEU A 85 -14.56 0.12 -7.81
C LEU A 85 -14.70 0.23 -6.29
N LEU A 86 -13.60 0.39 -5.55
CA LEU A 86 -13.66 0.58 -4.09
C LEU A 86 -14.41 1.86 -3.71
N MET A 87 -14.25 2.95 -4.46
CA MET A 87 -15.00 4.18 -4.22
C MET A 87 -16.51 3.97 -4.42
N ARG A 88 -16.92 3.17 -5.40
CA ARG A 88 -18.34 2.80 -5.60
C ARG A 88 -18.92 1.98 -4.45
N GLU A 89 -18.09 1.18 -3.79
CA GLU A 89 -18.44 0.46 -2.55
C GLU A 89 -18.40 1.36 -1.30
N GLY A 90 -18.23 2.68 -1.46
CA GLY A 90 -18.25 3.66 -0.37
C GLY A 90 -16.95 3.73 0.44
N ILE A 91 -15.85 3.21 -0.09
CA ILE A 91 -14.52 3.24 0.55
C ILE A 91 -13.82 4.55 0.22
N ASP A 92 -13.24 5.20 1.24
CA ASP A 92 -12.44 6.41 1.05
C ASP A 92 -11.09 6.07 0.42
N VAL A 93 -10.93 6.40 -0.86
CA VAL A 93 -9.69 6.15 -1.59
C VAL A 93 -8.83 7.41 -1.67
N ILE A 94 -7.57 7.27 -1.26
CA ILE A 94 -6.52 8.27 -1.35
C ILE A 94 -5.59 7.87 -2.49
N PRO A 95 -5.65 8.50 -3.67
CA PRO A 95 -4.71 8.22 -4.74
C PRO A 95 -3.33 8.76 -4.37
N PHE A 96 -2.29 7.96 -4.63
CA PHE A 96 -0.89 8.37 -4.56
C PHE A 96 -0.18 7.95 -5.85
N GLU A 97 0.62 8.85 -6.41
CA GLU A 97 1.27 8.62 -7.70
C GLU A 97 2.75 8.97 -7.57
N TYR A 98 3.61 8.01 -7.91
CA TYR A 98 5.03 8.29 -8.11
C TYR A 98 5.25 8.95 -9.48
N PRO A 99 6.13 9.96 -9.57
CA PRO A 99 6.46 10.55 -10.86
C PRO A 99 7.04 9.48 -11.80
N LEU A 100 6.66 9.55 -13.09
CA LEU A 100 7.16 8.62 -14.11
C LEU A 100 8.67 8.78 -14.36
N ASN A 101 9.20 9.97 -14.09
CA ASN A 101 10.62 10.28 -14.13
C ASN A 101 11.21 10.25 -12.70
N ARG A 102 12.54 10.17 -12.58
CA ARG A 102 13.22 10.20 -11.27
C ARG A 102 13.37 11.62 -10.72
N GLU A 103 12.43 12.51 -11.01
CA GLU A 103 12.49 13.91 -10.66
C GLU A 103 12.14 14.11 -9.19
N ARG A 104 13.16 14.53 -8.43
CA ARG A 104 13.04 14.72 -6.98
C ARG A 104 11.98 15.75 -6.61
N GLN A 105 11.88 16.84 -7.37
CA GLN A 105 10.93 17.92 -7.10
C GLN A 105 9.48 17.44 -7.31
N ALA A 106 9.24 16.69 -8.38
CA ALA A 106 7.94 16.08 -8.63
C ALA A 106 7.51 15.14 -7.49
N LEU A 107 8.40 14.26 -7.02
CA LEU A 107 8.12 13.40 -5.87
C LEU A 107 7.84 14.20 -4.59
N TRP A 108 8.61 15.25 -4.34
CA TRP A 108 8.43 16.10 -3.15
C TRP A 108 7.05 16.76 -3.14
N ILE A 109 6.58 17.29 -4.28
CA ILE A 109 5.23 17.86 -4.41
C ILE A 109 4.14 16.82 -4.10
N ARG A 110 4.30 15.57 -4.57
CA ARG A 110 3.35 14.49 -4.29
C ARG A 110 3.33 14.13 -2.81
N MET A 111 4.50 14.09 -2.17
CA MET A 111 4.62 13.84 -0.73
C MET A 111 4.04 14.98 0.11
N ASP A 112 4.26 16.25 -0.29
CA ASP A 112 3.76 17.41 0.43
C ASP A 112 2.23 17.49 0.39
N ARG A 113 1.61 17.22 -0.78
CA ARG A 113 0.15 17.08 -0.89
C ARG A 113 -0.39 15.96 -0.01
N LEU A 114 0.32 14.83 0.08
CA LEU A 114 -0.09 13.73 0.95
C LEU A 114 0.01 14.13 2.42
N ARG A 115 1.07 14.83 2.81
CA ARG A 115 1.25 15.39 4.16
C ARG A 115 0.07 16.29 4.53
N GLU A 116 -0.33 17.20 3.64
CA GLU A 116 -1.47 18.09 3.86
C GLU A 116 -2.79 17.33 3.99
N ARG A 117 -3.05 16.39 3.07
CA ARG A 117 -4.27 15.57 3.10
C ARG A 117 -4.40 14.74 4.37
N LEU A 118 -3.28 14.28 4.93
CA LEU A 118 -3.24 13.51 6.17
C LEU A 118 -3.05 14.38 7.42
N ALA A 119 -3.06 15.71 7.28
CA ALA A 119 -2.95 16.67 8.38
C ALA A 119 -1.74 16.41 9.30
N THR A 120 -0.56 16.20 8.72
CA THR A 120 0.70 15.99 9.47
C THR A 120 1.75 17.06 9.13
N THR A 121 2.82 17.11 9.92
CA THR A 121 3.95 18.05 9.73
C THR A 121 5.21 17.33 9.25
N TRP A 122 6.13 18.06 8.62
CA TRP A 122 7.45 17.52 8.24
C TRP A 122 8.28 17.09 9.46
N ASP A 123 8.16 17.80 10.58
CA ASP A 123 8.84 17.45 11.83
C ASP A 123 8.36 16.09 12.37
N ASP A 124 7.05 15.82 12.33
CA ASP A 124 6.50 14.54 12.78
C ASP A 124 6.82 13.41 11.79
N ILE A 125 6.86 13.72 10.49
CA ILE A 125 7.35 12.79 9.46
C ILE A 125 8.80 12.39 9.74
N GLU A 126 9.67 13.35 10.07
CA GLU A 126 11.08 13.06 10.34
C GLU A 126 11.25 12.23 11.64
N LYS A 127 10.45 12.49 12.68
CA LYS A 127 10.41 11.63 13.88
C LYS A 127 9.97 10.20 13.54
N ALA A 128 8.92 10.04 12.73
CA ALA A 128 8.46 8.73 12.28
C ALA A 128 9.53 8.01 11.44
N LYS A 129 10.18 8.73 10.53
CA LYS A 129 11.30 8.24 9.72
C LYS A 129 12.44 7.74 10.59
N ASN A 130 12.91 8.53 11.55
CA ASN A 130 13.99 8.13 12.45
C ASN A 130 13.68 6.85 13.23
N LYS A 131 12.41 6.66 13.64
CA LYS A 131 11.97 5.41 14.26
C LYS A 131 12.01 4.23 13.28
N LEU A 132 11.50 4.41 12.05
CA LEU A 132 11.47 3.36 11.03
C LEU A 132 12.88 3.01 10.52
N ASP A 133 13.79 3.98 10.42
CA ASP A 133 15.16 3.75 9.97
C ASP A 133 15.92 2.81 10.91
N ARG A 134 15.65 2.85 12.22
CA ARG A 134 16.18 1.87 13.18
C ARG A 134 15.72 0.45 12.86
N ILE A 135 14.47 0.28 12.40
CA ILE A 135 13.93 -1.02 11.98
C ILE A 135 14.56 -1.44 10.65
N ARG A 136 14.60 -0.55 9.66
CA ARG A 136 15.22 -0.81 8.35
C ARG A 136 16.69 -1.19 8.46
N ASN A 137 17.44 -0.58 9.37
CA ASN A 137 18.83 -0.95 9.62
C ASN A 137 18.96 -2.37 10.16
N LYS A 138 18.04 -2.83 11.02
CA LYS A 138 18.00 -4.25 11.44
C LYS A 138 17.68 -5.17 10.26
N LEU A 139 16.73 -4.78 9.40
CA LEU A 139 16.40 -5.55 8.18
C LEU A 139 17.59 -5.66 7.23
N LYS A 140 18.36 -4.58 7.01
CA LYS A 140 19.61 -4.61 6.22
C LYS A 140 20.65 -5.56 6.80
N ILE A 141 20.75 -5.63 8.13
CA ILE A 141 21.65 -6.58 8.81
C ILE A 141 21.16 -8.01 8.56
N LEU A 142 19.87 -8.28 8.75
CA LEU A 142 19.29 -9.60 8.48
C LEU A 142 19.50 -10.03 7.03
N ASP A 143 19.22 -9.15 6.07
CA ASP A 143 19.42 -9.40 4.64
C ASP A 143 20.88 -9.79 4.33
N ARG A 144 21.86 -9.07 4.90
CA ARG A 144 23.28 -9.42 4.79
C ARG A 144 23.60 -10.77 5.44
N LEU A 145 23.05 -11.05 6.62
CA LEU A 145 23.27 -12.32 7.34
C LEU A 145 22.69 -13.52 6.56
N THR A 146 21.56 -13.34 5.88
CA THR A 146 20.97 -14.35 5.00
C THR A 146 21.82 -14.52 3.74
N TRP A 147 22.07 -13.46 2.99
CA TRP A 147 22.74 -13.55 1.69
C TRP A 147 24.21 -13.95 1.77
N ARG A 148 24.99 -13.34 2.68
CA ARG A 148 26.45 -13.51 2.72
C ARG A 148 26.91 -14.55 3.72
N GLU A 149 26.24 -14.62 4.87
CA GLU A 149 26.67 -15.48 5.98
C GLU A 149 25.84 -16.78 6.08
N ASN A 150 24.70 -16.88 5.38
CA ASN A 150 23.75 -18.00 5.44
C ASN A 150 23.32 -18.38 6.87
N ARG A 151 23.13 -17.37 7.74
CA ARG A 151 22.86 -17.55 9.18
C ARG A 151 21.39 -17.43 9.57
N VAL A 152 20.54 -17.02 8.64
CA VAL A 152 19.12 -16.75 8.84
C VAL A 152 18.40 -17.29 7.59
N SER A 153 17.42 -18.18 7.79
CA SER A 153 16.63 -18.86 6.75
C SER A 153 15.14 -18.53 6.87
#